data_AF-A0A7V4GXF3-F1
#
_entry.id   AF-A0A7V4GXF3-F1
#
_cell.length_a   1.000
_cell.length_b   1.000
_cell.length_c   1.000
_cell.angle_alpha   90.00
_cell.angle_beta   90.00
_cell.angle_gamma   90.00
#
_symmetry.space_group_name_H-M   'P 1'
#
loop_
_entity.id
_entity.type
_entity.pdbx_description
1 polymer ?
#
loop_
_entity_poly.entity_id
_entity_poly.type
_entity_poly.pdbx_seq_one_letter_code
_entity_poly.pdbx_strand_id
1 'polypeptide(L)'
;MVEKWGVLNIQEIMNNLTIGRSPNKSFEIELIRNAVPEGKINRMKTVKVDLYVESYEGEKFYFDLKTAKPNISNFKDFKRTLLEWVGIELTNNINSKVNTLIAIPYNPYEPNPYERWTIKGMLDDKSELMVGKEFWDFLGGNNAYEDLLDCFESAGIKLRPEIDSYFGNFR
;
A
#
# COMPACT_ATOMS: atom_id res chain seq x y z
N MET A 1 2.64 -15.12 12.82
CA MET A 1 1.89 -16.18 12.12
C MET A 1 2.78 -16.68 11.00
N VAL A 2 2.83 -18.00 10.78
CA VAL A 2 3.81 -18.68 9.91
C VAL A 2 3.07 -19.15 8.66
N GLU A 3 3.39 -18.58 7.51
CA GLU A 3 2.72 -18.89 6.24
C GLU A 3 3.75 -19.25 5.14
N LYS A 4 3.31 -20.07 4.19
CA LYS A 4 4.08 -20.97 3.31
C LYS A 4 4.41 -20.31 1.95
N TRP A 5 5.45 -20.77 1.21
CA TRP A 5 5.93 -20.08 -0.02
C TRP A 5 6.85 -20.79 -1.03
N GLY A 6 6.51 -20.80 -2.33
CA GLY A 6 7.42 -21.15 -3.43
C GLY A 6 8.41 -20.05 -3.86
N VAL A 7 9.73 -20.35 -3.90
CA VAL A 7 10.84 -19.37 -4.09
C VAL A 7 11.30 -19.09 -5.53
N LEU A 8 10.50 -19.38 -6.57
CA LEU A 8 11.00 -19.25 -7.95
C LEU A 8 10.60 -18.01 -8.78
N ASN A 9 9.68 -17.12 -8.36
CA ASN A 9 9.26 -16.00 -9.24
C ASN A 9 9.42 -14.54 -8.72
N ILE A 10 9.50 -14.28 -7.41
CA ILE A 10 9.61 -12.88 -6.92
C ILE A 10 10.95 -12.25 -7.32
N GLN A 11 12.06 -12.98 -7.18
CA GLN A 11 13.37 -12.43 -7.53
C GLN A 11 13.50 -12.13 -9.02
N GLU A 12 12.89 -12.95 -9.89
CA GLU A 12 12.85 -12.69 -11.32
C GLU A 12 12.04 -11.43 -11.65
N ILE A 13 10.85 -11.28 -11.04
CA ILE A 13 10.05 -10.06 -11.17
C ILE A 13 10.90 -8.85 -10.75
N MET A 14 11.52 -8.89 -9.57
CA MET A 14 12.37 -7.80 -9.07
C MET A 14 13.53 -7.49 -10.01
N ASN A 15 14.22 -8.50 -10.56
CA ASN A 15 15.30 -8.31 -11.52
C ASN A 15 14.79 -7.64 -12.81
N ASN A 16 13.66 -8.10 -13.34
CA ASN A 16 13.04 -7.54 -14.54
C ASN A 16 12.68 -6.06 -14.36
N LEU A 17 12.13 -5.68 -13.20
CA LEU A 17 11.86 -4.28 -12.88
C LEU A 17 13.15 -3.45 -12.81
N THR A 18 14.23 -4.01 -12.26
CA THR A 18 15.52 -3.28 -12.16
C THR A 18 16.21 -3.03 -13.50
N ILE A 19 15.95 -3.85 -14.53
CA ILE A 19 16.46 -3.65 -15.89
C ILE A 19 15.53 -2.77 -16.76
N GLY A 20 14.47 -2.20 -16.17
CA GLY A 20 13.61 -1.20 -16.82
C GLY A 20 12.30 -1.75 -17.40
N ARG A 21 11.91 -3.00 -17.07
CA ARG A 21 10.57 -3.48 -17.42
C ARG A 21 9.52 -2.74 -16.61
N SER A 22 8.43 -2.32 -17.26
CA SER A 22 7.32 -1.67 -16.56
C SER A 22 6.62 -2.64 -15.60
N PRO A 23 6.25 -2.19 -14.38
CA PRO A 23 5.48 -2.99 -13.44
C PRO A 23 4.07 -3.25 -13.97
N ASN A 24 3.53 -4.42 -13.63
CA ASN A 24 2.18 -4.83 -13.98
C ASN A 24 1.65 -5.78 -12.93
N LYS A 25 0.80 -5.27 -12.04
CA LYS A 25 0.37 -6.02 -10.86
C LYS A 25 -0.34 -7.33 -11.21
N SER A 26 -1.29 -7.28 -12.14
CA SER A 26 -2.07 -8.46 -12.52
C SER A 26 -1.17 -9.55 -13.12
N PHE A 27 -0.24 -9.18 -14.01
CA PHE A 27 0.70 -10.12 -14.60
C PHE A 27 1.64 -10.74 -13.55
N GLU A 28 2.14 -9.96 -12.61
CA GLU A 28 3.02 -10.42 -11.54
C GLU A 28 2.30 -11.36 -10.56
N ILE A 29 1.03 -11.08 -10.23
CA ILE A 29 0.19 -11.99 -9.42
C ILE A 29 0.06 -13.33 -10.13
N GLU A 30 -0.23 -13.35 -11.43
CA GLU A 30 -0.38 -14.59 -12.19
C GLU A 30 0.94 -15.36 -12.32
N LEU A 31 2.08 -14.67 -12.48
CA LEU A 31 3.39 -15.31 -12.41
C LEU A 31 3.60 -15.99 -11.06
N ILE A 32 3.28 -15.31 -9.94
CA ILE A 32 3.42 -15.90 -8.61
C ILE A 32 2.45 -17.09 -8.47
N ARG A 33 1.18 -16.93 -8.86
CA ARG A 33 0.14 -17.96 -8.80
C ARG A 33 0.59 -19.24 -9.51
N ASN A 34 1.11 -19.13 -10.73
CA ASN A 34 1.56 -20.28 -11.50
C ASN A 34 2.80 -20.98 -10.89
N ALA A 35 3.63 -20.28 -10.13
CA ALA A 35 4.81 -20.85 -9.47
C ALA A 35 4.54 -21.47 -8.09
N VAL A 36 3.39 -21.20 -7.46
CA VAL A 36 3.06 -21.74 -6.14
C VAL A 36 3.02 -23.28 -6.12
N PRO A 37 2.35 -23.99 -7.06
CA PRO A 37 2.24 -25.45 -7.01
C PRO A 37 3.58 -26.20 -7.13
N GLU A 38 4.52 -25.64 -7.89
CA GLU A 38 5.82 -26.27 -8.20
C GLU A 38 6.95 -25.79 -7.27
N GLY A 39 6.73 -24.70 -6.54
CA GLY A 39 7.75 -24.05 -5.73
C GLY A 39 8.01 -24.74 -4.40
N LYS A 40 9.30 -24.81 -4.00
CA LYS A 40 9.67 -25.24 -2.64
C LYS A 40 9.22 -24.22 -1.61
N ILE A 41 8.44 -24.69 -0.64
CA ILE A 41 7.98 -23.91 0.52
C ILE A 41 9.17 -23.51 1.43
N ASN A 42 9.54 -22.23 1.44
CA ASN A 42 10.53 -21.65 2.35
C ASN A 42 9.87 -20.84 3.48
N ARG A 43 10.53 -20.79 4.64
CA ARG A 43 10.09 -19.97 5.78
C ARG A 43 10.87 -18.66 5.80
N MET A 44 10.16 -17.54 5.92
CA MET A 44 10.75 -16.21 6.00
C MET A 44 9.98 -15.32 6.99
N LYS A 45 10.64 -14.28 7.49
CA LYS A 45 9.95 -13.17 8.16
C LYS A 45 9.63 -12.14 7.08
N THR A 46 8.37 -11.74 7.01
CA THR A 46 7.93 -10.62 6.17
C THR A 46 7.45 -9.46 7.05
N VAL A 47 7.25 -8.31 6.45
CA VAL A 47 6.66 -7.13 7.11
C VAL A 47 5.20 -7.46 7.46
N LYS A 48 4.75 -7.00 8.63
CA LYS A 48 3.36 -7.16 9.05
C LYS A 48 2.48 -6.19 8.25
N VAL A 49 1.34 -6.67 7.75
CA VAL A 49 0.31 -5.82 7.13
C VAL A 49 -0.23 -4.84 8.18
N ASP A 50 -0.30 -3.55 7.85
CA ASP A 50 -0.84 -2.51 8.74
C ASP A 50 -2.37 -2.56 8.78
N LEU A 51 -2.99 -2.71 7.61
CA LEU A 51 -4.43 -2.82 7.45
C LEU A 51 -4.79 -3.94 6.46
N TYR A 52 -5.64 -4.86 6.92
CA TYR A 52 -6.31 -5.85 6.09
C TYR A 52 -7.79 -5.49 5.97
N VAL A 53 -8.30 -5.48 4.75
CA VAL A 53 -9.74 -5.41 4.49
C VAL A 53 -10.13 -6.46 3.46
N GLU A 54 -11.36 -6.94 3.57
CA GLU A 54 -11.95 -7.94 2.68
C GLU A 54 -13.31 -7.42 2.21
N SER A 55 -13.54 -7.47 0.90
CA SER A 55 -14.82 -7.08 0.32
C SER A 55 -15.90 -8.11 0.65
N TYR A 56 -17.17 -7.75 0.46
CA TYR A 56 -18.28 -8.70 0.62
C TYR A 56 -18.21 -9.88 -0.36
N GLU A 57 -17.52 -9.72 -1.49
CA GLU A 57 -17.24 -10.74 -2.50
C GLU A 57 -15.99 -11.57 -2.20
N GLY A 58 -15.31 -11.32 -1.07
CA GLY A 58 -14.11 -12.04 -0.64
C GLY A 58 -12.81 -11.58 -1.30
N GLU A 59 -12.79 -10.38 -1.90
CA GLU A 59 -11.54 -9.80 -2.42
C GLU A 59 -10.73 -9.18 -1.28
N LYS A 60 -9.44 -9.53 -1.21
CA LYS A 60 -8.56 -9.18 -0.11
C LYS A 60 -7.63 -8.03 -0.48
N PHE A 61 -7.49 -7.07 0.42
CA PHE A 61 -6.59 -5.93 0.27
C PHE A 61 -5.66 -5.83 1.48
N TYR A 62 -4.36 -5.84 1.22
CA TYR A 62 -3.31 -5.65 2.22
C TYR A 62 -2.62 -4.32 2.00
N PHE A 63 -2.62 -3.47 3.03
CA PHE A 63 -2.03 -2.14 2.98
C PHE A 63 -0.80 -2.01 3.87
N ASP A 64 0.22 -1.36 3.32
CA ASP A 64 1.35 -0.78 4.05
C ASP A 64 1.16 0.75 4.12
N LEU A 65 1.01 1.30 5.32
CA LEU A 65 0.71 2.72 5.52
C LEU A 65 2.00 3.53 5.61
N LYS A 66 2.10 4.58 4.79
CA LYS A 66 3.24 5.51 4.79
C LYS A 66 2.79 6.92 5.10
N THR A 67 3.46 7.54 6.07
CA THR A 67 3.14 8.89 6.57
C THR A 67 3.82 10.00 5.79
N ALA A 68 4.81 9.71 4.95
CA ALA A 68 5.54 10.72 4.19
C ALA A 68 5.88 10.18 2.80
N LYS A 69 6.23 11.09 1.88
CA LYS A 69 6.76 10.73 0.56
C LYS A 69 7.93 9.75 0.75
N PRO A 70 7.82 8.51 0.26
CA PRO A 70 8.92 7.58 0.41
C PRO A 70 10.08 7.93 -0.50
N ASN A 71 11.29 7.63 -0.05
CA ASN A 71 12.49 7.78 -0.87
C ASN A 71 12.54 6.70 -1.96
N ILE A 72 13.11 7.04 -3.12
CA ILE A 72 13.18 6.14 -4.28
C ILE A 72 13.85 4.80 -3.95
N SER A 73 14.88 4.83 -3.09
CA SER A 73 15.57 3.64 -2.60
C SER A 73 14.64 2.62 -1.94
N ASN A 74 13.53 3.07 -1.34
CA ASN A 74 12.64 2.23 -0.56
C ASN A 74 11.60 1.49 -1.43
N PHE A 75 11.38 1.92 -2.67
CA PHE A 75 10.36 1.28 -3.52
C PHE A 75 10.68 -0.17 -3.86
N LYS A 76 11.97 -0.56 -3.92
CA LYS A 76 12.36 -1.95 -4.12
C LYS A 76 11.92 -2.83 -2.95
N ASP A 77 12.09 -2.34 -1.73
CA ASP A 77 11.71 -3.07 -0.52
C ASP A 77 10.19 -3.15 -0.38
N PHE A 78 9.48 -2.07 -0.72
CA PHE A 78 8.03 -2.08 -0.80
C PHE A 78 7.52 -3.07 -1.82
N LYS A 79 8.03 -3.02 -3.06
CA LYS A 79 7.61 -3.94 -4.12
C LYS A 79 7.83 -5.39 -3.71
N ARG A 80 8.99 -5.71 -3.13
CA ARG A 80 9.26 -7.04 -2.60
C ARG A 80 8.25 -7.44 -1.54
N THR A 81 7.96 -6.56 -0.58
CA THR A 81 6.96 -6.80 0.48
C THR A 81 5.57 -7.05 -0.10
N LEU A 82 5.13 -6.26 -1.08
CA LEU A 82 3.85 -6.43 -1.76
C LEU A 82 3.76 -7.77 -2.49
N LEU A 83 4.81 -8.13 -3.24
CA LEU A 83 4.89 -9.44 -3.92
C LEU A 83 4.95 -10.60 -2.92
N GLU A 84 5.59 -10.40 -1.77
CA GLU A 84 5.55 -11.33 -0.66
C GLU A 84 4.09 -11.50 -0.16
N TRP A 85 3.37 -10.45 0.22
CA TRP A 85 2.00 -10.67 0.68
C TRP A 85 1.08 -11.39 -0.33
N VAL A 86 1.29 -11.17 -1.64
CA VAL A 86 0.61 -11.92 -2.70
C VAL A 86 0.83 -13.43 -2.55
N GLY A 87 2.07 -13.91 -2.57
CA GLY A 87 2.25 -15.35 -2.61
C GLY A 87 2.18 -16.05 -1.24
N ILE A 88 2.20 -15.31 -0.11
CA ILE A 88 1.72 -15.83 1.19
C ILE A 88 0.28 -16.29 1.01
N GLU A 89 -0.55 -15.37 0.53
CA GLU A 89 -1.98 -15.58 0.36
C GLU A 89 -2.24 -16.68 -0.66
N LEU A 90 -1.53 -16.69 -1.79
CA LEU A 90 -1.71 -17.71 -2.83
C LEU A 90 -1.21 -19.10 -2.41
N THR A 91 -0.23 -19.20 -1.52
CA THR A 91 0.18 -20.50 -0.99
C THR A 91 -0.84 -21.06 0.00
N ASN A 92 -1.55 -20.18 0.71
CA ASN A 92 -2.66 -20.59 1.58
C ASN A 92 -3.93 -20.92 0.77
N ASN A 93 -4.24 -20.11 -0.23
CA ASN A 93 -5.38 -20.29 -1.12
C ASN A 93 -5.04 -19.82 -2.55
N ILE A 94 -4.79 -20.78 -3.43
CA ILE A 94 -4.38 -20.52 -4.81
C ILE A 94 -5.41 -19.75 -5.65
N ASN A 95 -6.68 -19.75 -5.24
CA ASN A 95 -7.77 -19.06 -5.93
C ASN A 95 -8.09 -17.67 -5.33
N SER A 96 -7.30 -17.23 -4.34
CA SER A 96 -7.53 -15.95 -3.68
C SER A 96 -7.37 -14.78 -4.65
N LYS A 97 -8.27 -13.80 -4.51
CA LYS A 97 -8.20 -12.49 -5.15
C LYS A 97 -7.52 -11.54 -4.19
N VAL A 98 -6.21 -11.36 -4.36
CA VAL A 98 -5.37 -10.61 -3.44
C VAL A 98 -4.79 -9.38 -4.12
N ASN A 99 -4.95 -8.24 -3.45
CA ASN A 99 -4.40 -6.95 -3.83
C ASN A 99 -3.52 -6.45 -2.69
N THR A 100 -2.37 -5.89 -3.03
CA THR A 100 -1.38 -5.43 -2.04
C THR A 100 -0.91 -4.06 -2.47
N LEU A 101 -1.03 -3.07 -1.59
CA LEU A 101 -0.85 -1.67 -1.96
C LEU A 101 -0.10 -0.90 -0.87
N ILE A 102 0.61 0.14 -1.30
CA ILE A 102 1.01 1.23 -0.42
C ILE A 102 -0.17 2.20 -0.31
N ALA A 103 -0.48 2.64 0.90
CA ALA A 103 -1.42 3.72 1.12
C ALA A 103 -0.74 4.89 1.84
N ILE A 104 -0.96 6.11 1.32
CA ILE A 104 -0.49 7.36 1.91
C ILE A 104 -1.73 8.15 2.35
N PRO A 105 -2.03 8.27 3.65
CA PRO A 105 -3.30 8.84 4.12
C PRO A 105 -3.56 10.30 3.76
N TYR A 106 -2.54 11.06 3.35
CA TYR A 106 -2.68 12.45 2.92
C TYR A 106 -1.74 12.76 1.76
N ASN A 107 -2.10 13.75 0.93
CA ASN A 107 -1.24 14.22 -0.14
C ASN A 107 -0.34 15.36 0.37
N PRO A 108 0.99 15.17 0.46
CA PRO A 108 1.90 16.23 0.90
C PRO A 108 2.04 17.41 -0.07
N TYR A 109 1.45 17.30 -1.28
CA TYR A 109 1.53 18.33 -2.32
C TYR A 109 0.29 19.21 -2.44
N GLU A 110 -0.73 19.01 -1.58
CA GLU A 110 -1.98 19.78 -1.62
C GLU A 110 -1.70 21.31 -1.72
N PRO A 111 -2.43 22.03 -2.60
CA PRO A 111 -3.58 21.59 -3.41
C PRO A 111 -3.19 20.91 -4.74
N ASN A 112 -1.90 20.70 -5.02
CA ASN A 112 -1.45 20.09 -6.26
C ASN A 112 -1.61 18.56 -6.22
N PRO A 113 -1.88 17.90 -7.36
CA PRO A 113 -1.94 16.44 -7.43
C PRO A 113 -0.64 15.77 -6.96
N TYR A 114 -0.77 14.57 -6.39
CA TYR A 114 0.39 13.80 -5.95
C TYR A 114 1.30 13.42 -7.13
N GLU A 115 2.59 13.72 -7.01
CA GLU A 115 3.60 13.41 -8.02
C GLU A 115 4.02 11.93 -8.00
N ARG A 116 3.40 11.10 -8.85
CA ARG A 116 3.70 9.66 -8.97
C ARG A 116 5.01 9.32 -9.69
N TRP A 117 5.73 10.30 -10.28
CA TRP A 117 6.92 10.01 -11.10
C TRP A 117 8.06 9.34 -10.34
N THR A 118 8.19 9.57 -9.03
CA THR A 118 9.20 8.91 -8.18
C THR A 118 8.99 7.40 -8.03
N ILE A 119 7.82 6.90 -8.42
CA ILE A 119 7.37 5.52 -8.27
C ILE A 119 7.46 4.74 -9.59
N LYS A 120 7.57 5.48 -10.72
CA LYS A 120 7.62 4.91 -12.07
C LYS A 120 8.80 3.96 -12.21
N GLY A 121 8.48 2.70 -12.50
CA GLY A 121 9.45 1.63 -12.79
C GLY A 121 9.52 0.52 -11.74
N MET A 122 8.93 0.70 -10.54
CA MET A 122 8.95 -0.33 -9.50
C MET A 122 7.56 -0.73 -9.00
N LEU A 123 6.66 0.24 -8.76
CA LEU A 123 5.27 -0.04 -8.44
C LEU A 123 4.37 0.28 -9.64
N ASP A 124 3.34 -0.52 -9.83
CA ASP A 124 2.22 -0.19 -10.70
C ASP A 124 1.37 0.85 -9.98
N ASP A 125 1.57 2.12 -10.32
CA ASP A 125 1.02 3.26 -9.58
C ASP A 125 -0.51 3.33 -9.61
N LYS A 126 -1.17 2.59 -10.50
CA LYS A 126 -2.63 2.51 -10.59
C LYS A 126 -3.24 1.45 -9.68
N SER A 127 -2.49 0.39 -9.39
CA SER A 127 -2.99 -0.79 -8.67
C SER A 127 -2.28 -1.06 -7.34
N GLU A 128 -1.16 -0.40 -7.08
CA GLU A 128 -0.32 -0.60 -5.89
C GLU A 128 -0.13 0.68 -5.06
N LEU A 129 -0.80 1.79 -5.40
CA LEU A 129 -0.71 3.05 -4.65
C LEU A 129 -2.05 3.79 -4.58
N MET A 130 -2.49 4.06 -3.36
CA MET A 130 -3.59 4.98 -3.07
C MET A 130 -3.11 6.15 -2.21
N VAL A 131 -3.51 7.37 -2.56
CA VAL A 131 -3.10 8.59 -1.84
C VAL A 131 -4.32 9.43 -1.46
N GLY A 132 -4.37 9.88 -0.20
CA GLY A 132 -5.38 10.81 0.30
C GLY A 132 -6.79 10.33 -0.03
N LYS A 133 -7.49 11.11 -0.86
CA LYS A 133 -8.86 10.83 -1.31
C LYS A 133 -9.05 9.41 -1.83
N GLU A 134 -8.13 8.89 -2.64
CA GLU A 134 -8.26 7.54 -3.21
C GLU A 134 -8.32 6.46 -2.12
N PHE A 135 -7.52 6.61 -1.07
CA PHE A 135 -7.46 5.63 0.02
C PHE A 135 -8.68 5.73 0.93
N TRP A 136 -9.03 6.96 1.33
CA TRP A 136 -10.16 7.17 2.25
C TRP A 136 -11.50 6.88 1.59
N ASP A 137 -11.69 7.25 0.34
CA ASP A 137 -12.94 6.94 -0.37
C ASP A 137 -13.06 5.45 -0.69
N PHE A 138 -11.94 4.75 -0.90
CA PHE A 138 -11.94 3.30 -1.02
C PHE A 138 -12.45 2.61 0.26
N LEU A 139 -12.05 3.11 1.44
CA LEU A 139 -12.43 2.53 2.72
C LEU A 139 -13.83 2.96 3.20
N GLY A 140 -14.13 4.26 3.10
CA GLY A 140 -15.33 4.86 3.69
C GLY A 140 -16.45 5.13 2.69
N GLY A 141 -16.22 4.94 1.40
CA GLY A 141 -17.13 5.32 0.33
C GLY A 141 -16.93 6.76 -0.14
N ASN A 142 -17.74 7.16 -1.13
CA ASN A 142 -17.60 8.48 -1.76
C ASN A 142 -17.67 9.61 -0.72
N ASN A 143 -16.72 10.54 -0.83
CA ASN A 143 -16.57 11.73 0.02
C ASN A 143 -16.09 11.47 1.45
N ALA A 144 -15.67 10.24 1.78
CA ALA A 144 -15.14 9.95 3.11
C ALA A 144 -13.88 10.78 3.44
N TYR A 145 -13.09 11.13 2.43
CA TYR A 145 -11.95 12.02 2.62
C TYR A 145 -12.36 13.44 3.02
N GLU A 146 -13.33 14.02 2.32
CA GLU A 146 -13.87 15.34 2.61
C GLU A 146 -14.51 15.38 4.02
N ASP A 147 -15.32 14.37 4.35
CA ASP A 147 -15.94 14.24 5.68
C ASP A 147 -14.88 14.19 6.80
N LEU A 148 -13.76 13.51 6.55
CA LEU A 148 -12.62 13.45 7.47
C LEU A 148 -11.97 14.84 7.63
N LEU A 149 -11.78 15.59 6.55
CA LEU A 149 -11.24 16.95 6.60
C LEU A 149 -12.17 17.90 7.40
N ASP A 150 -13.48 17.82 7.17
CA ASP A 150 -14.47 18.61 7.90
C ASP A 150 -14.44 18.32 9.41
N CYS A 151 -14.20 17.07 9.79
CA CYS A 151 -14.00 16.69 11.19
C CYS A 151 -12.75 17.35 11.79
N PHE A 152 -11.62 17.33 11.08
CA PHE A 152 -10.37 17.96 11.52
C PHE A 152 -10.51 19.48 11.62
N GLU A 153 -11.13 20.12 10.65
CA GLU A 153 -11.39 21.57 10.67
C GLU A 153 -12.28 21.95 11.85
N SER A 154 -13.39 21.24 12.04
CA SER A 154 -14.31 21.46 13.15
C SER A 154 -13.65 21.31 14.52
N ALA A 155 -12.80 20.29 14.68
CA ALA A 155 -12.01 20.10 15.90
C ALA A 155 -10.98 21.21 16.09
N GLY A 156 -10.27 21.59 15.01
CA GLY A 156 -9.28 22.65 15.00
C GLY A 156 -9.86 24.01 15.42
N ILE A 157 -11.03 24.38 14.90
CA ILE A 157 -11.73 25.63 15.27
C ILE A 157 -12.07 25.63 16.76
N LYS A 158 -12.59 24.51 17.29
CA LYS A 158 -12.96 24.40 18.71
C LYS A 158 -11.75 24.47 19.65
N LEU A 159 -10.64 23.85 19.26
CA LEU A 159 -9.41 23.80 20.07
C LEU A 159 -8.54 25.06 19.90
N ARG A 160 -8.80 25.89 18.89
CA ARG A 160 -7.99 27.07 18.59
C ARG A 160 -7.81 28.02 19.79
N PRO A 161 -8.86 28.38 20.56
CA PRO A 161 -8.70 29.25 21.72
C PRO A 161 -7.77 28.68 22.79
N GLU A 162 -7.82 27.36 23.03
CA GLU A 162 -6.96 26.69 24.00
C GLU A 162 -5.49 26.71 23.54
N ILE A 163 -5.26 26.42 22.25
CA ILE A 163 -3.93 26.46 21.64
C ILE A 163 -3.35 27.88 21.71
N ASP A 164 -4.12 28.89 21.32
CA ASP A 164 -3.70 30.30 21.37
C ASP A 164 -3.40 30.74 22.82
N SER A 165 -4.21 30.32 23.79
CA SER A 165 -3.98 30.60 25.21
C SER A 165 -2.69 29.97 25.73
N TYR A 166 -2.39 28.72 25.34
CA TYR A 166 -1.15 28.05 25.71
C TYR A 166 0.09 28.80 25.18
N PHE A 167 0.06 29.18 23.90
CA PHE A 167 1.18 29.89 23.27
C PHE A 167 1.34 31.34 23.73
N GLY A 168 0.29 31.94 24.30
CA GLY A 168 0.36 33.24 24.97
C GLY A 168 1.38 33.28 26.12
N ASN A 169 1.69 32.13 26.74
CA ASN A 169 2.67 32.05 27.84
C ASN A 169 4.14 32.25 27.40
N PHE A 170 4.41 32.25 26.10
CA PHE A 170 5.76 32.38 25.53
C PHE A 170 5.98 33.73 24.82
N ARG A 171 5.07 34.69 25.01
CA ARG A 171 5.21 36.06 24.52
C ARG A 171 5.84 36.98 25.54
#